data_AF-Q7P9G0-F1
#
_entry.id   AF-Q7P9G0-F1
#
_cell.length_a   1.000
_cell.length_b   1.000
_cell.length_c   1.000
_cell.angle_alpha   90.00
_cell.angle_beta   90.00
_cell.angle_gamma   90.00
#
_symmetry.space_group_name_H-M   'P 1'
#
loop_
_entity.id
_entity.type
_entity.pdbx_description
1 polymer ?
#
loop_
_entity_poly.entity_id
_entity_poly.type
_entity_poly.pdbx_seq_one_letter_code
_entity_poly.pdbx_strand_id
1 'polypeptide(L)'
;MLTSSLNLAMNLQPDLFCIAEKAFNTAVKNENSLAIDNEAYNEIAAISIDNTIMEYISGMVMIKADFAWNDLGTWHSLLQVKH
;
A
#
# COMPACT_ATOMS: atom_id res chain seq x y z
N MET A 1 0.98 -10.18 -12.48
CA MET A 1 1.44 -9.65 -11.17
C MET A 1 0.58 -8.47 -10.70
N LEU A 2 0.41 -7.40 -11.49
CA LEU A 2 -0.49 -6.28 -11.11
C LEU A 2 -2.00 -6.62 -11.15
N THR A 3 -2.43 -7.40 -12.15
CA THR A 3 -3.83 -7.87 -12.24
C THR A 3 -4.20 -8.87 -11.15
N SER A 4 -3.24 -9.66 -10.68
CA SER A 4 -3.44 -10.63 -9.59
C SER A 4 -3.57 -9.95 -8.22
N SER A 5 -2.85 -8.86 -7.96
CA SER A 5 -2.94 -8.13 -6.69
C SER A 5 -4.24 -7.35 -6.54
N LEU A 6 -4.74 -6.73 -7.63
CA LEU A 6 -6.02 -6.02 -7.62
C LEU A 6 -7.20 -6.99 -7.40
N ASN A 7 -7.23 -8.12 -8.12
CA ASN A 7 -8.24 -9.16 -7.90
C ASN A 7 -8.24 -9.69 -6.46
N LEU A 8 -7.06 -9.75 -5.86
CA LEU A 8 -6.93 -10.24 -4.50
C LEU A 8 -7.45 -9.22 -3.48
N ALA A 9 -7.18 -7.93 -3.69
CA ALA A 9 -7.79 -6.86 -2.90
C ALA A 9 -9.33 -6.86 -3.04
N MET A 10 -9.86 -7.05 -4.25
CA MET A 10 -11.31 -7.19 -4.49
C MET A 10 -11.95 -8.34 -3.72
N ASN A 11 -11.23 -9.45 -3.53
CA ASN A 11 -11.76 -10.62 -2.84
C ASN A 11 -11.64 -10.54 -1.31
N LEU A 12 -10.52 -10.03 -0.80
CA LEU A 12 -10.25 -9.98 0.64
C LEU A 12 -10.86 -8.75 1.32
N GLN A 13 -10.92 -7.62 0.60
CA GLN A 13 -11.35 -6.33 1.12
C GLN A 13 -12.21 -5.59 0.08
N PRO A 14 -13.37 -6.14 -0.31
CA PRO A 14 -14.20 -5.60 -1.40
C PRO A 14 -14.66 -4.16 -1.15
N ASP A 15 -15.06 -3.83 0.08
CA ASP A 15 -15.55 -2.48 0.43
C ASP A 15 -14.42 -1.45 0.35
N LEU A 16 -13.26 -1.78 0.93
CA LEU A 16 -12.08 -0.92 0.88
C LEU A 16 -11.61 -0.71 -0.57
N PHE A 17 -11.64 -1.78 -1.38
CA PHE A 17 -11.33 -1.70 -2.80
C PHE A 17 -12.29 -0.77 -3.55
N CYS A 18 -13.60 -0.91 -3.32
CA CYS A 18 -14.62 -0.09 -3.99
C CYS A 18 -14.47 1.40 -3.66
N ILE A 19 -14.24 1.73 -2.39
CA ILE A 19 -14.03 3.12 -1.95
C ILE A 19 -12.73 3.68 -2.56
N ALA A 20 -11.64 2.93 -2.50
CA ALA A 20 -10.36 3.35 -3.08
C ALA A 20 -10.41 3.50 -4.61
N GLU A 21 -11.11 2.60 -5.31
CA GLU A 21 -11.33 2.66 -6.76
C GLU A 21 -12.16 3.88 -7.14
N LYS A 22 -13.25 4.15 -6.41
CA LYS A 22 -14.06 5.36 -6.59
C LYS A 22 -13.20 6.61 -6.41
N ALA A 23 -12.43 6.70 -5.32
CA ALA A 23 -11.55 7.84 -5.03
C ALA A 23 -10.48 8.05 -6.12
N PHE A 24 -9.91 6.95 -6.63
CA PHE A 24 -8.95 6.97 -7.73
C PHE A 24 -9.58 7.44 -9.05
N ASN A 25 -10.77 6.95 -9.37
CA ASN A 25 -11.48 7.31 -10.62
C ASN A 25 -11.95 8.77 -10.64
N THR A 26 -12.20 9.37 -9.47
CA THR A 26 -12.54 10.79 -9.34
C THR A 26 -11.31 11.70 -9.19
N ALA A 27 -10.09 11.13 -9.15
CA ALA A 27 -8.88 11.90 -8.92
C ALA A 27 -8.58 12.85 -10.09
N VAL A 28 -8.11 14.05 -9.77
CA VAL A 28 -7.69 15.05 -10.75
C VAL A 28 -6.26 14.76 -11.16
N LYS A 29 -6.06 14.52 -12.46
CA LYS A 29 -4.73 14.26 -13.03
C LYS A 29 -4.16 15.52 -13.65
N ASN A 30 -2.96 15.90 -13.23
CA ASN A 30 -2.12 16.94 -13.83
C ASN A 30 -0.92 16.29 -14.53
N GLU A 31 -0.08 17.09 -15.20
CA GLU A 31 1.06 16.59 -15.97
C GLU A 31 1.97 15.64 -15.16
N ASN A 32 2.21 15.94 -13.87
CA ASN A 32 3.12 15.17 -13.01
C ASN A 32 2.48 14.70 -11.69
N SER A 33 1.16 14.82 -11.52
CA SER A 33 0.53 14.46 -10.25
C SER A 33 -0.88 13.91 -10.41
N LEU A 34 -1.28 13.13 -9.40
CA LEU A 34 -2.64 12.66 -9.20
C LEU A 34 -3.10 13.18 -7.85
N ALA A 35 -4.16 13.98 -7.84
CA ALA A 35 -4.74 14.54 -6.62
C ALA A 35 -6.08 13.84 -6.34
N ILE A 36 -6.16 13.15 -5.21
CA ILE A 36 -7.40 12.55 -4.70
C ILE A 36 -8.13 13.61 -3.88
N ASP A 37 -9.45 13.68 -4.03
CA ASP A 37 -10.29 14.55 -3.22
C ASP A 37 -10.20 14.19 -1.72
N ASN A 38 -10.21 15.20 -0.85
CA ASN A 38 -10.03 14.99 0.58
C ASN A 38 -11.20 14.24 1.22
N GLU A 39 -12.44 14.48 0.80
CA GLU A 39 -13.60 13.76 1.32
C GLU A 39 -13.52 12.28 0.90
N ALA A 40 -13.22 12.03 -0.36
CA ALA A 40 -13.03 10.67 -0.89
C ALA A 40 -11.87 9.93 -0.20
N TYR A 41 -10.77 10.61 0.13
CA TYR A 41 -9.65 10.02 0.86
C TYR A 41 -10.02 9.67 2.31
N ASN A 42 -10.79 10.53 2.98
CA ASN A 42 -11.21 10.30 4.38
C ASN A 42 -12.24 9.18 4.53
N GLU A 43 -12.91 8.76 3.45
CA GLU A 43 -13.75 7.56 3.44
C GLU A 43 -12.91 6.26 3.47
N ILE A 44 -11.65 6.31 3.06
CA ILE A 44 -10.76 5.14 3.02
C ILE A 44 -10.28 4.82 4.44
N ALA A 45 -10.48 3.57 4.88
CA ALA A 45 -10.04 3.13 6.20
C ALA A 45 -8.51 3.25 6.36
N ALA A 46 -8.06 3.86 7.45
CA ALA A 46 -6.65 3.97 7.80
C ALA A 46 -6.11 2.64 8.37
N ILE A 47 -5.88 1.67 7.48
CA ILE A 47 -5.40 0.33 7.81
C ILE A 47 -4.29 -0.08 6.82
N SER A 48 -3.26 -0.78 7.32
CA SER A 48 -2.10 -1.16 6.49
C SER A 48 -2.45 -2.27 5.50
N ILE A 49 -1.70 -2.33 4.39
CA ILE A 49 -1.80 -3.42 3.41
C ILE A 49 -1.45 -4.78 4.02
N ASP A 50 -0.53 -4.80 4.99
CA ASP A 50 -0.12 -6.03 5.67
C ASP A 50 -1.31 -6.67 6.40
N ASN A 51 -2.00 -5.86 7.20
CA ASN A 51 -3.13 -6.30 8.04
C ASN A 51 -4.44 -6.53 7.27
N THR A 52 -4.54 -6.03 6.04
CA THR A 52 -5.77 -6.11 5.23
C THR A 52 -5.69 -7.16 4.15
N ILE A 53 -4.50 -7.35 3.61
CA ILE A 53 -4.27 -8.13 2.41
C ILE A 53 -3.19 -9.19 2.69
N MET A 54 -1.95 -8.78 3.03
CA MET A 54 -0.79 -9.68 2.99
C MET A 54 -0.89 -10.87 3.95
N GLU A 55 -1.47 -10.68 5.13
CA GLU A 55 -1.67 -11.75 6.13
C GLU A 55 -2.63 -12.86 5.66
N TYR A 56 -3.49 -12.58 4.68
CA TYR A 56 -4.54 -13.50 4.21
C TYR A 56 -4.25 -14.13 2.84
N ILE A 57 -3.12 -13.78 2.20
CA ILE A 57 -2.76 -14.34 0.89
C ILE A 57 -2.12 -15.71 1.02
N SER A 58 -2.67 -16.68 0.31
CA SER A 58 -1.97 -17.93 0.01
C SER A 58 -1.08 -17.78 -1.24
N GLY A 59 0.14 -18.30 -1.21
CA GLY A 59 1.03 -18.33 -2.38
C GLY A 59 1.96 -17.13 -2.53
N MET A 60 2.24 -16.40 -1.44
CA MET A 60 3.32 -15.42 -1.44
C MET A 60 4.67 -16.09 -1.63
N VAL A 61 5.53 -15.41 -2.38
CA VAL A 61 6.94 -15.77 -2.53
C VAL A 61 7.78 -14.64 -1.93
N MET A 62 8.85 -15.01 -1.22
CA MET A 62 9.81 -14.06 -0.68
C MET A 62 11.14 -14.20 -1.41
N ILE A 63 11.72 -13.07 -1.78
CA ILE A 63 13.06 -12.99 -2.35
C ILE A 63 13.97 -12.40 -1.29
N LYS A 64 15.09 -13.07 -1.02
CA LYS A 64 16.09 -12.56 -0.08
C LYS A 64 16.76 -11.32 -0.68
N ALA A 65 16.68 -10.20 0.03
CA ALA A 65 17.52 -9.04 -0.26
C ALA A 65 18.98 -9.36 0.09
N ASP A 66 19.90 -9.03 -0.81
CA ASP A 66 21.35 -9.21 -0.66
C ASP A 66 22.08 -7.90 -0.32
N PHE A 67 21.32 -6.87 0.05
CA PHE A 67 21.79 -5.56 0.48
C PHE A 67 21.33 -5.24 1.91
N ALA A 68 22.04 -4.33 2.57
CA ALA A 68 21.62 -3.79 3.86
C ALA A 68 20.40 -2.88 3.68
N TRP A 69 19.36 -3.08 4.50
CA TRP A 69 18.13 -2.28 4.49
C TRP A 69 17.77 -1.86 5.92
N ASN A 70 17.29 -0.63 6.06
CA ASN A 70 16.81 -0.05 7.32
C ASN A 70 15.73 0.99 6.99
N ASP A 71 14.57 0.93 7.65
CA ASP A 71 13.44 1.85 7.46
C ASP A 71 13.57 3.17 8.22
N LEU A 72 14.61 3.31 9.04
CA LEU A 72 14.88 4.45 9.90
C LEU A 72 13.71 4.81 10.84
N GLY A 73 13.00 3.80 11.35
CA GLY A 73 11.82 4.00 12.21
C GLY A 73 12.09 4.68 13.56
N THR A 74 13.35 4.79 14.00
CA THR A 74 13.74 5.48 15.24
C THR A 74 15.09 6.17 15.12
N TRP A 75 15.37 7.17 15.98
CA TRP A 75 16.69 7.81 16.07
C TRP A 75 17.83 6.83 16.37
N HIS A 76 17.52 5.75 17.11
CA HIS A 76 18.50 4.71 17.38
C HIS A 76 18.87 3.93 16.10
N SER A 77 17.95 3.81 15.15
CA SER A 77 18.18 3.15 13.86
C SER A 77 19.30 3.82 13.05
N LEU A 78 19.45 5.14 13.16
CA LEU A 78 20.54 5.87 12.52
C LEU A 78 21.93 5.45 13.02
N LEU A 79 22.04 5.00 14.27
CA LEU A 79 23.31 4.51 14.81
C LEU A 79 23.71 3.17 14.19
N GLN A 80 22.74 2.40 13.70
CA GLN A 80 22.94 1.10 13.06
C GLN A 80 23.30 1.21 11.57
N VAL A 81 23.10 2.39 10.97
CA VAL A 81 23.50 2.70 9.58
C VAL A 81 24.95 3.18 9.51
N LYS A 82 25.68 3.27 10.63
CA LYS A 82 27.10 3.61 10.63
C LYS A 82 27.94 2.46 10.06
N HIS A 83 28.70 2.83 9.03
CA HIS A 83 29.70 2.02 8.31
C HIS A 83 30.65 1.24 9.22
#